data_AF-A0A8T4Q8T1-F1
#
_entry.id   AF-A0A8T4Q8T1-F1
#
_cell.length_a   1.000
_cell.length_b   1.000
_cell.length_c   1.000
_cell.angle_alpha   90.00
_cell.angle_beta   90.00
_cell.angle_gamma   90.00
#
_symmetry.space_group_name_H-M   'P 1'
#
loop_
_entity.id
_entity.type
_entity.pdbx_description
1 polymer ?
#
loop_
_entity_poly.entity_id
_entity_poly.type
_entity_poly.pdbx_seq_one_letter_code
_entity_poly.pdbx_strand_id
1 'polypeptide(L)' 'MVEFRRKIYRRGSSYETTIPMPLLFTLDSRKKYNVIFRHDNETGRWYLEFEERPGNERSNKKRKK' A
#
# COMPACT_ATOMS: atom_id res chain seq x y z
N MET A 1 22.45 -1.50 -1.98
CA MET A 1 21.31 -0.58 -2.11
C MET A 1 20.56 -0.95 -3.37
N VAL A 2 19.24 -1.14 -3.31
CA VAL A 2 18.42 -1.52 -4.48
C VAL A 2 17.46 -0.37 -4.76
N GLU A 3 17.44 0.12 -5.99
CA GLU A 3 16.59 1.23 -6.46
C GLU A 3 15.75 0.76 -7.66
N PHE A 4 14.50 1.20 -7.72
CA PHE A 4 13.68 1.12 -8.92
C PHE A 4 12.93 2.44 -9.11
N ARG A 5 12.80 2.88 -10.36
CA ARG A 5 12.12 4.14 -10.71
C ARG A 5 10.74 3.84 -11.28
N ARG A 6 9.75 4.64 -10.91
CA ARG A 6 8.40 4.56 -11.46
C ARG A 6 7.97 5.92 -11.98
N LYS A 7 7.22 5.89 -13.08
CA LYS A 7 6.58 7.08 -13.59
C LYS A 7 5.48 7.51 -12.62
N ILE A 8 5.39 8.83 -12.41
CA ILE A 8 4.24 9.44 -11.73
C ILE A 8 3.24 9.81 -12.82
N TYR A 9 2.01 9.37 -12.67
CA TYR A 9 0.90 9.63 -13.58
C TYR A 9 0.03 10.74 -13.00
N ARG A 10 -0.42 11.66 -13.86
CA ARG A 10 -1.39 12.68 -13.46
C ARG A 10 -2.78 12.08 -13.51
N ARG A 11 -3.55 12.25 -12.44
CA ARG A 11 -4.95 11.82 -12.34
C ARG A 11 -5.80 12.99 -11.85
N GLY A 12 -6.45 13.66 -12.79
CA GLY A 12 -7.18 14.91 -12.51
C GLY A 12 -6.23 16.01 -12.03
N SER A 13 -6.52 16.60 -10.87
CA SER A 13 -5.65 17.55 -10.16
C SER A 13 -4.59 16.89 -9.28
N SER A 14 -4.57 15.55 -9.22
CA SER A 14 -3.67 14.78 -8.36
C SER A 14 -2.64 13.99 -9.15
N TYR A 15 -1.75 13.32 -8.43
CA TYR A 15 -0.75 12.42 -8.96
C TYR A 15 -0.86 11.04 -8.32
N GLU A 16 -0.55 10.00 -9.08
CA GLU A 16 -0.49 8.64 -8.59
C GLU A 16 0.73 7.90 -9.16
N THR A 17 1.20 6.90 -8.42
CA THR A 17 2.20 5.96 -8.92
C THR A 17 1.81 4.55 -8.52
N THR A 18 2.17 3.59 -9.35
CA THR A 18 1.95 2.17 -9.04
C THR A 18 2.95 1.72 -8.00
N ILE A 19 2.47 1.13 -6.90
CA ILE A 19 3.33 0.47 -5.91
C ILE A 19 3.97 -0.76 -6.55
N PRO A 20 5.31 -0.81 -6.66
CA PRO A 20 5.96 -1.92 -7.34
C PRO A 20 5.75 -3.24 -6.60
N MET A 21 5.44 -4.28 -7.36
CA MET A 21 5.20 -5.62 -6.83
C MET A 21 6.31 -6.14 -5.89
N PRO A 22 7.61 -5.88 -6.13
CA PRO A 22 8.66 -6.32 -5.20
C PRO A 22 8.51 -5.77 -3.77
N LEU A 23 7.91 -4.58 -3.59
CA LEU A 23 7.63 -4.04 -2.25
C LEU A 23 6.53 -4.80 -1.52
N LEU A 24 5.71 -5.56 -2.26
CA LEU A 24 4.58 -6.29 -1.72
C LEU A 24 4.92 -7.77 -1.43
N PHE A 25 6.10 -8.26 -1.84
CA PHE A 25 6.50 -9.66 -1.66
C PHE A 25 6.58 -10.10 -0.20
N THR A 26 6.78 -9.15 0.73
CA THR A 26 6.82 -9.41 2.16
C THR A 26 5.45 -9.36 2.84
N LEU A 27 4.39 -8.97 2.10
CA LEU A 27 3.03 -8.87 2.62
C LEU A 27 2.23 -10.14 2.31
N ASP A 28 1.27 -10.45 3.17
CA ASP A 28 0.33 -11.54 2.91
C ASP A 28 -0.71 -11.10 1.88
N SER A 29 -0.68 -11.73 0.70
CA SER A 29 -1.58 -11.41 -0.42
C SER A 29 -3.07 -11.60 -0.12
N ARG A 30 -3.43 -12.29 0.97
CA ARG A 30 -4.82 -12.51 1.38
C ARG A 30 -5.37 -11.36 2.22
N LYS A 31 -4.52 -10.47 2.71
CA LYS A 31 -4.87 -9.37 3.59
C LYS A 31 -4.98 -8.05 2.82
N LYS A 32 -5.65 -7.08 3.41
CA LYS A 32 -5.75 -5.71 2.87
C LYS A 32 -4.81 -4.82 3.66
N TYR A 33 -4.16 -3.89 2.98
CA TYR A 33 -3.21 -2.97 3.61
C TYR A 33 -3.50 -1.53 3.21
N ASN A 34 -3.21 -0.59 4.11
CA ASN A 34 -3.04 0.81 3.79
C ASN A 34 -1.56 1.06 3.46
N VAL A 35 -1.30 2.01 2.55
CA VAL A 35 0.06 2.52 2.32
C VAL A 35 0.18 3.85 3.05
N ILE A 36 1.13 3.93 3.98
CA ILE A 36 1.41 5.13 4.76
C ILE A 36 2.65 5.79 4.16
N PHE A 37 2.52 7.07 3.81
CA PHE A 37 3.61 7.91 3.37
C PHE A 37 4.10 8.70 4.59
N ARG A 38 5.29 8.36 5.10
CA ARG A 38 5.85 9.04 6.27
C ARG A 38 7.00 9.95 5.85
N HIS A 39 6.91 11.22 6.22
CA HIS A 39 8.00 12.17 6.04
C HIS A 39 8.86 12.20 7.29
N ASP A 40 10.17 12.04 7.11
CA ASP A 40 11.17 12.27 8.15
C ASP A 40 11.75 13.67 7.95
N ASN A 41 11.42 14.57 8.87
CA ASN A 41 11.87 15.96 8.82
C ASN A 41 13.38 16.12 9.05
N GLU A 42 14.04 15.18 9.72
CA GLU A 42 15.47 15.28 10.02
C GLU A 42 16.31 14.96 8.79
N THR A 43 15.92 13.92 8.05
CA THR A 43 16.63 13.49 6.84
C THR A 43 16.05 14.07 5.55
N GLY A 44 14.85 14.68 5.61
CA GLY A 44 14.10 15.16 4.45
C GLY A 44 13.63 14.05 3.51
N ARG A 45 13.55 12.81 4.00
CA ARG A 45 13.22 11.63 3.21
C ARG A 45 11.78 11.19 3.43
N TRP A 46 11.18 10.66 2.36
CA TRP A 46 9.90 9.97 2.43
C TRP A 46 10.11 8.46 2.52
N TYR A 47 9.36 7.84 3.42
CA TYR A 47 9.30 6.40 3.61
C TYR A 47 7.89 5.90 3.29
N LEU A 48 7.82 4.67 2.82
CA LEU A 48 6.57 3.95 2.63
C LEU A 48 6.47 2.86 3.69
N GLU A 49 5.36 2.81 4.39
CA GLU A 49 5.02 1.75 5.32
C GLU A 49 3.70 1.09 4.89
N PHE A 50 3.54 -0.19 5.21
CA PHE A 50 2.31 -0.93 4.93
C PHE A 50 1.68 -1.34 6.25
N GLU A 51 0.43 -0.93 6.47
CA GLU A 51 -0.31 -1.24 7.68
C GLU A 51 -1.49 -2.16 7.33
N GLU A 52 -1.61 -3.30 8.01
CA GLU A 52 -2.72 -4.22 7.80
C GLU A 52 -4.04 -3.53 8.17
N ARG A 53 -4.99 -3.54 7.24
CA ARG A 53 -6.30 -2.96 7.44
C ARG A 53 -7.22 -4.02 8.05
N PRO A 54 -7.90 -3.75 9.19
CA PRO A 54 -8.82 -4.70 9.78
C PRO A 54 -9.89 -5.08 8.77
N GLY A 55 -10.00 -6.38 8.50
CA GLY A 55 -11.05 -6.93 7.67
C GLY A 55 -12.40 -6.71 8.35
N ASN A 56 -13.33 -6.03 7.68
CA ASN A 56 -14.73 -6.12 8.08
C ASN A 56 -15.17 -7.59 7.91
N GLU A 57 -15.28 -8.35 9.00
CA GLU A 57 -15.84 -9.71 9.05
C GLU A 57 -17.36 -9.70 8.78
N ARG A 58 -17.81 -9.12 7.66
CA ARG A 58 -19.24 -9.00 7.30
C ARG A 58 -19.64 -9.83 6.08
N SER A 59 -18.99 -10.96 5.82
CA SER A 59 -19.44 -11.83 4.73
C SER A 59 -19.08 -13.29 4.95
N ASN A 60 -19.67 -13.94 5.96
CA ASN A 60 -19.84 -15.40 5.90
C ASN A 60 -20.99 -15.98 6.76
N LYS A 61 -22.15 -15.30 6.83
CA LYS A 61 -23.35 -15.85 7.52
C LYS A 61 -24.52 -16.25 6.62
N LYS A 62 -24.35 -16.31 5.30
CA LYS A 62 -25.37 -16.81 4.37
C LYS A 62 -24.81 -17.92 3.49
N ARG A 63 -24.59 -19.10 4.09
CA ARG A 63 -24.50 -20.41 3.42
C ARG A 63 -24.42 -21.49 4.50
N LYS A 64 -25.50 -21.63 5.27
CA LYS A 64 -25.84 -22.93 5.85
C LYS A 64 -27.21 -23.31 5.31
N LYS A 65 -27.19 -24.51 4.76
CA LYS A 65 -28.19 -25.27 4.03
C LYS A 65 -29.53 -25.32 4.76
#